data_AF-A0A971HQZ5-F1
#
_entry.id   AF-A0A971HQZ5-F1
#
_cell.length_a   1.000
_cell.length_b   1.000
_cell.length_c   1.000
_cell.angle_alpha   90.00
_cell.angle_beta   90.00
_cell.angle_gamma   90.00
#
_symmetry.space_group_name_H-M   'P 1'
#
loop_
_entity.id
_entity.type
_entity.pdbx_description
1 polymer ?
#
loop_
_entity_poly.entity_id
_entity_poly.type
_entity_poly.pdbx_seq_one_letter_code
_entity_poly.pdbx_strand_id
1 'polypeptide(L)'
;MKKLNFVLLFVFALALLGFSPSVSSAAQFDFYYQVVTDVEDLNTEISDNDSWWEKAKKTVNKGVNAVKRTWEENVTRVYTLDEGDFKWYSSEDKNLVYKVKRVKVTDEAHLLQLMGVKNENELSNGQKAMLEVYRSSKSDAIAERAQYDYNKRIGVILTDSTGIDLEYTASDGSKKTVSKEDYSHDFWSWSNGSTIHMATHNYTGSNAPENARSTFLHEYCHAIDRTIKEFIKPYGKDGSHYGSEKTNNRAAFVEGWAEYNEMLESESEARGYRSAMDPIMIELSDKEGEKALQDPNRKTYQNSKSVYEYVDPKTLSGEELFECEAYNANIMYRIATEIPDGRNKIYDAFKSTRWMLFRDLKTLVKRLCKDNPEDVAAIGKIVDELTYGKLSDKEMKKVIGNSDEAKAFLEQRAAGYPSTEEESTQNTASNEIERTGSDASELTGTSKDSGSIFNIQ
;
A
#
# COMPACT_ATOMS: atom_id res chain seq x y z
N MET A 1 -1.85 33.95 -12.97
CA MET A 1 -1.76 32.81 -12.04
C MET A 1 -1.23 31.50 -12.66
N LYS A 2 -1.00 31.37 -13.98
CA LYS A 2 -0.47 30.11 -14.58
C LYS A 2 1.07 29.93 -14.55
N LYS A 3 1.85 30.99 -14.30
CA LYS A 3 3.33 30.93 -14.32
C LYS A 3 3.99 30.64 -12.97
N LEU A 4 3.26 30.81 -11.86
CA LEU A 4 3.82 30.61 -10.52
C LEU A 4 3.94 29.11 -10.16
N ASN A 5 2.99 28.28 -10.63
CA ASN A 5 3.00 26.83 -10.40
C ASN A 5 4.17 26.12 -11.09
N PHE A 6 4.60 26.62 -12.27
CA PHE A 6 5.70 26.01 -13.01
C PHE A 6 7.07 26.27 -12.35
N VAL A 7 7.26 27.44 -11.75
CA VAL A 7 8.50 27.78 -11.05
C VAL A 7 8.62 27.02 -9.73
N LEU A 8 7.52 26.85 -8.99
CA LEU A 8 7.53 26.01 -7.78
C LEU A 8 7.79 24.53 -8.10
N LEU A 9 7.18 23.98 -9.16
CA LEU A 9 7.44 22.61 -9.62
C LEU A 9 8.90 22.43 -10.09
N PHE A 10 9.47 23.41 -10.77
CA PHE A 10 10.85 23.35 -11.25
C PHE A 10 11.86 23.48 -10.10
N VAL A 11 11.56 24.29 -9.09
CA VAL A 11 12.37 24.41 -7.86
C VAL A 11 12.26 23.14 -7.01
N PHE A 12 11.08 22.49 -6.94
CA PHE A 12 10.92 21.19 -6.28
C PHE A 12 11.69 20.08 -7.03
N ALA A 13 11.63 20.06 -8.36
CA ALA A 13 12.39 19.12 -9.18
C ALA A 13 13.91 19.31 -9.04
N LEU A 14 14.40 20.56 -8.92
CA LEU A 14 15.80 20.86 -8.67
C LEU A 14 16.26 20.55 -7.24
N ALA A 15 15.39 20.74 -6.24
CA ALA A 15 15.66 20.33 -4.86
C ALA A 15 15.81 18.80 -4.74
N LEU A 16 15.05 18.04 -5.54
CA LEU A 16 15.14 16.58 -5.63
C LEU A 16 16.39 16.08 -6.40
N LEU A 17 17.11 16.96 -7.11
CA LEU A 17 18.35 16.67 -7.84
C LEU A 17 19.62 17.02 -7.03
N GLY A 18 19.48 17.70 -5.89
CA GLY A 18 20.60 18.24 -5.10
C GLY A 18 21.18 17.34 -4.02
N PHE A 19 20.60 16.17 -3.75
CA PHE A 19 21.12 15.27 -2.72
C PHE A 19 22.25 14.40 -3.27
N SER A 20 23.49 14.86 -3.03
CA SER A 20 24.67 14.00 -3.13
C SER A 20 24.48 12.80 -2.19
N PRO A 21 24.80 11.57 -2.63
CA PRO A 21 24.72 10.41 -1.77
C PRO A 21 25.79 10.52 -0.68
N SER A 22 25.40 10.98 0.51
CA SER A 22 26.18 10.69 1.71
C SER A 22 26.07 9.18 1.96
N VAL A 23 27.22 8.51 1.94
CA VAL A 23 27.39 7.08 2.18
C VAL A 23 27.13 6.78 3.66
N SER A 24 25.88 6.79 4.07
CA SER A 24 25.41 6.16 5.31
C SER A 24 24.58 4.93 4.93
N SER A 25 24.97 3.76 5.43
CA SER A 25 24.40 2.46 5.05
C SER A 25 23.07 2.12 5.72
N ALA A 26 22.71 2.79 6.83
CA ALA A 26 21.49 2.49 7.59
C ALA A 26 20.37 3.49 7.34
N ALA A 27 19.12 2.99 7.25
CA ALA A 27 17.92 3.80 7.33
C ALA A 27 17.79 4.40 8.73
N GLN A 28 17.38 5.66 8.83
CA GLN A 28 17.14 6.34 10.10
C GLN A 28 15.64 6.58 10.26
N PHE A 29 15.09 6.14 11.39
CA PHE A 29 13.69 6.34 11.72
C PHE A 29 13.56 7.27 12.91
N ASP A 30 12.77 8.34 12.76
CA ASP A 30 12.32 9.14 13.89
C ASP A 30 10.92 8.67 14.28
N PHE A 31 10.84 7.98 15.41
CA PHE A 31 9.57 7.48 15.93
C PHE A 31 8.85 8.52 16.77
N TYR A 32 7.54 8.60 16.57
CA TYR A 32 6.62 9.42 17.34
C TYR A 32 5.46 8.55 17.78
N TYR A 33 5.10 8.63 19.04
CA TYR A 33 3.90 8.00 19.56
C TYR A 33 2.82 9.07 19.70
N GLN A 34 1.64 8.79 19.13
CA GLN A 34 0.53 9.71 19.02
C GLN A 34 -0.70 9.10 19.70
N VAL A 35 -1.35 9.84 20.60
CA VAL A 35 -2.61 9.43 21.23
C VAL A 35 -3.70 10.40 20.86
N VAL A 36 -4.92 9.89 20.65
CA VAL A 36 -6.10 10.73 20.51
C VAL A 36 -6.59 11.13 21.90
N THR A 37 -6.64 12.43 22.17
CA THR A 37 -6.95 12.97 23.50
C THR A 37 -8.39 13.45 23.63
N ASP A 38 -9.02 13.86 22.53
CA ASP A 38 -10.36 14.45 22.50
C ASP A 38 -10.88 14.50 21.05
N VAL A 39 -12.18 14.70 20.87
CA VAL A 39 -12.85 14.80 19.56
C VAL A 39 -13.75 16.03 19.55
N GLU A 40 -13.62 16.86 18.52
CA GLU A 40 -14.44 18.05 18.31
C GLU A 40 -15.38 17.88 17.11
N ASP A 41 -16.66 18.18 17.30
CA ASP A 41 -17.60 18.46 16.22
C ASP A 41 -17.48 19.95 15.82
N LEU A 42 -17.04 20.20 14.60
CA LEU A 42 -16.86 21.54 14.03
C LEU A 42 -18.19 22.25 13.75
N ASN A 43 -19.32 21.53 13.79
CA ASN A 43 -20.68 22.04 13.58
C ASN A 43 -20.78 22.95 12.34
N THR A 44 -20.43 22.40 11.16
CA THR A 44 -20.45 23.18 9.91
C THR A 44 -21.73 23.00 9.08
N GLU A 45 -22.67 22.17 9.56
CA GLU A 45 -23.95 21.95 8.88
C GLU A 45 -24.91 23.12 9.08
N ILE A 46 -25.43 23.62 7.95
CA ILE A 46 -26.38 24.73 7.91
C ILE A 46 -27.80 24.14 7.94
N SER A 47 -28.58 24.50 8.95
CA SER A 47 -29.98 24.09 9.09
C SER A 47 -30.92 25.15 8.53
N ASP A 48 -32.09 24.73 8.03
CA ASP A 48 -33.14 25.66 7.61
C ASP A 48 -33.63 26.55 8.76
N ASN A 49 -33.57 26.04 9.99
CA ASN A 49 -33.94 26.72 11.22
C ASN A 49 -32.88 27.71 11.74
N ASP A 50 -31.67 27.72 11.17
CA ASP A 50 -30.61 28.66 11.58
C ASP A 50 -31.02 30.10 11.21
N SER A 51 -30.75 31.05 12.11
CA SER A 51 -30.87 32.47 11.79
C SER A 51 -29.88 32.87 10.69
N TRP A 52 -30.19 33.92 9.93
CA TRP A 52 -29.33 34.35 8.82
C TRP A 52 -27.88 34.66 9.25
N TRP A 53 -27.67 35.16 10.46
CA TRP A 53 -26.34 35.38 11.04
C TRP A 53 -25.61 34.08 11.36
N GLU A 54 -26.32 33.07 11.87
CA GLU A 54 -25.75 31.74 12.13
C GLU A 54 -25.38 31.04 10.82
N LYS A 55 -26.23 31.15 9.79
CA LYS A 55 -25.94 30.67 8.44
C LYS A 55 -24.66 31.30 7.87
N ALA A 56 -24.50 32.62 8.04
CA ALA A 56 -23.29 33.33 7.60
C ALA A 56 -22.04 32.87 8.37
N LYS A 57 -22.12 32.73 9.70
CA LYS A 57 -21.02 32.26 10.55
C LYS A 57 -20.59 30.84 10.18
N LYS A 58 -21.54 29.92 10.02
CA LYS A 58 -21.29 28.53 9.61
C LYS A 58 -20.65 28.45 8.22
N THR A 59 -21.10 29.28 7.28
CA THR A 59 -20.50 29.36 5.93
C THR A 59 -19.03 29.77 5.97
N VAL A 60 -18.69 30.81 6.74
CA VAL A 60 -17.30 31.25 6.93
C VAL A 60 -16.47 30.16 7.62
N ASN A 61 -17.00 29.57 8.69
CA ASN A 61 -16.32 28.49 9.41
C ASN A 61 -16.06 27.27 8.52
N LYS A 62 -17.01 26.89 7.65
CA LYS A 62 -16.85 25.81 6.67
C LYS A 62 -15.69 26.09 5.73
N GLY A 63 -15.58 27.32 5.22
CA GLY A 63 -14.45 27.74 4.36
C GLY A 63 -13.10 27.70 5.09
N VAL A 64 -13.04 28.22 6.32
CA VAL A 64 -11.82 28.20 7.14
C VAL A 64 -11.39 26.77 7.48
N ASN A 65 -12.34 25.92 7.88
CA ASN A 65 -12.06 24.52 8.22
C ASN A 65 -11.64 23.69 7.00
N ALA A 66 -12.20 23.98 5.82
CA ALA A 66 -11.72 23.37 4.57
C ALA A 66 -10.25 23.71 4.29
N VAL A 67 -9.85 24.99 4.44
CA VAL A 67 -8.43 25.40 4.28
C VAL A 67 -7.54 24.72 5.31
N LYS A 68 -7.97 24.66 6.57
CA LYS A 68 -7.21 23.98 7.64
C LYS A 68 -7.07 22.48 7.40
N ARG A 69 -8.13 21.80 6.99
CA ARG A 69 -8.11 20.38 6.61
C ARG A 69 -7.11 20.14 5.49
N THR A 70 -7.22 20.88 4.39
CA THR A 70 -6.31 20.74 3.25
C THR A 70 -4.85 20.99 3.66
N TRP A 71 -4.58 22.00 4.50
CA TRP A 71 -3.23 22.24 5.00
C TRP A 71 -2.74 21.12 5.93
N GLU A 72 -3.60 20.60 6.79
CA GLU A 72 -3.26 19.52 7.70
C GLU A 72 -2.94 18.23 6.94
N GLU A 73 -3.85 17.79 6.07
CA GLU A 73 -3.69 16.59 5.23
C GLU A 73 -2.44 16.62 4.36
N ASN A 74 -2.13 17.77 3.74
CA ASN A 74 -1.05 17.85 2.74
C ASN A 74 0.28 18.36 3.30
N VAL A 75 0.28 18.96 4.50
CA VAL A 75 1.49 19.58 5.08
C VAL A 75 1.77 19.09 6.48
N THR A 76 0.84 19.27 7.41
CA THR A 76 1.13 19.05 8.84
C THR A 76 1.24 17.56 9.15
N ARG A 77 0.28 16.76 8.71
CA ARG A 77 0.25 15.30 8.86
C ARG A 77 1.47 14.62 8.27
N VAL A 78 1.92 15.14 7.13
CA VAL A 78 2.89 14.50 6.24
C VAL A 78 4.32 14.94 6.52
N TYR A 79 4.56 16.25 6.67
CA TYR A 79 5.92 16.82 6.71
C TYR A 79 6.28 17.44 8.07
N THR A 80 5.31 17.63 8.97
CA THR A 80 5.57 18.25 10.29
C THR A 80 5.62 17.17 11.37
N LEU A 81 6.82 16.66 11.61
CA LEU A 81 7.12 15.63 12.61
C LEU A 81 7.64 16.28 13.91
N ASP A 82 6.83 17.15 14.51
CA ASP A 82 7.16 17.81 15.78
C ASP A 82 6.40 17.20 16.96
N GLU A 83 6.89 17.44 18.17
CA GLU A 83 6.18 17.10 19.41
C GLU A 83 5.15 18.18 19.76
N GLY A 84 4.04 17.78 20.37
CA GLY A 84 3.01 18.71 20.84
C GLY A 84 1.58 18.25 20.58
N ASP A 85 0.66 19.22 20.66
CA ASP A 85 -0.77 19.01 20.44
C ASP A 85 -1.15 19.44 19.02
N PHE A 86 -1.81 18.55 18.30
CA PHE A 86 -2.22 18.74 16.91
C PHE A 86 -3.71 18.46 16.73
N LYS A 87 -4.22 18.89 15.58
CA LYS A 87 -5.55 18.53 15.10
C LYS A 87 -5.39 17.60 13.90
N TRP A 88 -6.15 16.52 13.87
CA TRP A 88 -6.28 15.61 12.73
C TRP A 88 -7.70 15.74 12.20
N TYR A 89 -7.85 16.25 10.98
CA TYR A 89 -9.17 16.42 10.38
C TYR A 89 -9.60 15.10 9.77
N SER A 90 -10.83 14.66 10.08
CA SER A 90 -11.41 13.48 9.47
C SER A 90 -11.57 13.67 7.96
N SER A 91 -11.21 12.63 7.22
CA SER A 91 -11.36 12.49 5.77
C SER A 91 -12.78 12.04 5.41
N GLU A 92 -13.42 11.25 6.30
CA GLU A 92 -14.76 10.69 6.09
C GLU A 92 -15.87 11.62 6.61
N ASP A 93 -15.76 12.13 7.85
CA ASP A 93 -16.72 13.10 8.40
C ASP A 93 -16.13 14.53 8.41
N LYS A 94 -16.72 15.39 7.57
CA LYS A 94 -16.25 16.76 7.44
C LYS A 94 -16.45 17.62 8.69
N ASN A 95 -17.23 17.17 9.66
CA ASN A 95 -17.45 17.83 10.93
C ASN A 95 -16.55 17.30 12.05
N LEU A 96 -15.91 16.13 11.90
CA LEU A 96 -15.07 15.57 12.95
C LEU A 96 -13.61 16.03 12.87
N VAL A 97 -13.05 16.35 14.04
CA VAL A 97 -11.62 16.61 14.23
C VAL A 97 -11.13 15.94 15.49
N TYR A 98 -10.08 15.14 15.37
CA TYR A 98 -9.40 14.53 16.50
C TYR A 98 -8.35 15.49 17.03
N LYS A 99 -8.31 15.71 18.34
CA LYS A 99 -7.15 16.29 19.00
C LYS A 99 -6.18 15.17 19.30
N VAL A 100 -4.94 15.31 18.84
CA VAL A 100 -3.90 14.31 19.05
C VAL A 100 -2.72 14.93 19.76
N LYS A 101 -2.14 14.18 20.70
CA LYS A 101 -0.89 14.54 21.35
C LYS A 101 0.21 13.62 20.84
N ARG A 102 1.30 14.21 20.35
CA ARG A 102 2.43 13.50 19.77
C ARG A 102 3.70 13.73 20.59
N VAL A 103 4.40 12.65 20.89
CA VAL A 103 5.66 12.66 21.66
C VAL A 103 6.72 11.86 20.91
N LYS A 104 7.95 12.35 20.85
CA LYS A 104 9.04 11.67 20.17
C LYS A 104 9.53 10.51 21.04
N VAL A 105 9.62 9.33 20.43
CA VAL A 105 10.13 8.12 21.08
C VAL A 105 11.65 8.15 21.07
N THR A 106 12.27 7.93 22.23
CA THR A 106 13.74 7.94 22.37
C THR A 106 14.33 6.54 22.34
N ASP A 107 13.62 5.59 22.93
CA ASP A 107 14.00 4.19 23.08
C ASP A 107 12.77 3.32 23.35
N GLU A 108 12.97 2.01 23.45
CA GLU A 108 11.89 1.05 23.68
C GLU A 108 11.22 1.22 25.05
N ALA A 109 11.99 1.54 26.09
CA ALA A 109 11.46 1.73 27.44
C ALA A 109 10.59 3.00 27.51
N HIS A 110 11.00 4.05 26.81
CA HIS A 110 10.19 5.26 26.65
C HIS A 110 8.90 4.96 25.86
N LEU A 111 8.94 4.12 24.82
CA LEU A 111 7.72 3.71 24.10
C LEU A 111 6.73 2.97 25.02
N LEU A 112 7.21 2.02 25.82
CA LEU A 112 6.38 1.32 26.83
C LEU A 112 5.79 2.29 27.86
N GLN A 113 6.58 3.26 28.32
CA GLN A 113 6.11 4.32 29.22
C GLN A 113 4.99 5.16 28.58
N LEU A 114 5.13 5.52 27.30
CA LEU A 114 4.12 6.29 26.57
C LEU A 114 2.82 5.49 26.36
N MET A 115 2.92 4.17 26.20
CA MET A 115 1.78 3.24 26.19
C MET A 115 1.12 3.05 27.57
N GLY A 116 1.69 3.65 28.62
CA GLY A 116 1.12 3.63 29.97
C GLY A 116 1.37 2.34 30.75
N VAL A 117 2.28 1.47 30.29
CA VAL A 117 2.57 0.18 30.95
C VAL A 117 3.98 0.14 31.52
N LYS A 118 4.20 -0.78 32.47
CA LYS A 118 5.54 -1.08 32.99
C LYS A 118 6.20 -2.23 32.23
N ASN A 119 5.41 -3.19 31.75
CA ASN A 119 5.90 -4.38 31.06
C ASN A 119 5.07 -4.70 29.81
N GLU A 120 5.70 -5.34 28.83
CA GLU A 120 5.08 -5.74 27.57
C GLU A 120 3.87 -6.68 27.71
N ASN A 121 3.82 -7.50 28.77
CA ASN A 121 2.71 -8.41 29.02
C ASN A 121 1.38 -7.70 29.29
N GLU A 122 1.42 -6.41 29.66
CA GLU A 122 0.26 -5.57 29.94
C GLU A 122 -0.31 -4.91 28.68
N LEU A 123 0.42 -4.98 27.55
CA LEU A 123 0.03 -4.33 26.30
C LEU A 123 -1.18 -5.02 25.65
N SER A 124 -2.05 -4.21 25.05
CA SER A 124 -3.04 -4.69 24.08
C SER A 124 -2.36 -5.28 22.84
N ASN A 125 -3.08 -6.08 22.05
CA ASN A 125 -2.55 -6.59 20.78
C ASN A 125 -2.10 -5.45 19.84
N GLY A 126 -2.87 -4.37 19.79
CA GLY A 126 -2.53 -3.19 18.99
C GLY A 126 -1.25 -2.51 19.45
N GLN A 127 -1.06 -2.39 20.77
CA GLN A 127 0.16 -1.80 21.32
C GLN A 127 1.38 -2.71 21.13
N LYS A 128 1.22 -4.05 21.25
CA LYS A 128 2.26 -5.01 20.90
C LYS A 128 2.67 -4.88 19.43
N ALA A 129 1.70 -4.66 18.54
CA ALA A 129 1.98 -4.35 17.13
C ALA A 129 2.84 -3.09 16.98
N MET A 130 2.50 -1.97 17.65
CA MET A 130 3.31 -0.74 17.58
C MET A 130 4.73 -0.92 18.14
N LEU A 131 4.88 -1.70 19.22
CA LEU A 131 6.19 -2.08 19.74
C LEU A 131 6.98 -2.91 18.73
N GLU A 132 6.32 -3.84 18.05
CA GLU A 132 6.94 -4.65 17.00
C GLU A 132 7.36 -3.81 15.79
N VAL A 133 6.59 -2.80 15.39
CA VAL A 133 7.01 -1.84 14.35
C VAL A 133 8.35 -1.18 14.72
N TYR A 134 8.47 -0.72 15.97
CA TYR A 134 9.70 -0.11 16.47
C TYR A 134 10.89 -1.08 16.43
N ARG A 135 10.68 -2.35 16.83
CA ARG A 135 11.73 -3.39 16.78
C ARG A 135 12.10 -3.77 15.35
N SER A 136 11.11 -3.98 14.50
CA SER A 136 11.24 -4.33 13.09
C SER A 136 12.02 -3.29 12.28
N SER A 137 11.96 -2.00 12.66
CA SER A 137 12.79 -0.94 12.05
C SER A 137 14.30 -1.15 12.17
N LYS A 138 14.72 -2.04 13.07
CA LYS A 138 16.13 -2.40 13.33
C LYS A 138 16.47 -3.81 12.81
N SER A 139 15.54 -4.47 12.13
CA SER A 139 15.73 -5.82 11.62
C SER A 139 16.68 -5.86 10.43
N ASP A 140 17.26 -7.04 10.18
CA ASP A 140 18.10 -7.29 9.02
C ASP A 140 17.35 -7.04 7.71
N ALA A 141 16.05 -7.33 7.67
CA ALA A 141 15.20 -7.08 6.51
C ALA A 141 15.19 -5.59 6.11
N ILE A 142 15.09 -4.68 7.08
CA ILE A 142 15.15 -3.23 6.86
C ILE A 142 16.57 -2.80 6.50
N ALA A 143 17.58 -3.30 7.23
CA ALA A 143 18.98 -2.97 6.97
C ALA A 143 19.42 -3.37 5.56
N GLU A 144 18.99 -4.53 5.08
CA GLU A 144 19.26 -5.02 3.72
C GLU A 144 18.65 -4.11 2.66
N ARG A 145 17.44 -3.57 2.89
CA ARG A 145 16.75 -2.71 1.93
C ARG A 145 17.25 -1.25 1.97
N ALA A 146 17.78 -0.82 3.11
CA ALA A 146 18.32 0.53 3.33
C ALA A 146 19.45 0.90 2.37
N GLN A 147 20.19 -0.07 1.83
CA GLN A 147 21.25 0.19 0.85
C GLN A 147 20.73 0.67 -0.52
N TYR A 148 19.46 0.41 -0.82
CA TYR A 148 18.78 0.83 -2.05
C TYR A 148 17.99 2.14 -1.88
N ASP A 149 17.86 2.58 -0.63
CA ASP A 149 17.09 3.74 -0.20
C ASP A 149 17.60 5.08 -0.78
N TYR A 150 16.67 5.97 -1.09
CA TYR A 150 16.94 7.36 -1.43
C TYR A 150 16.67 8.32 -0.27
N ASN A 151 15.73 7.99 0.60
CA ASN A 151 15.36 8.79 1.74
C ASN A 151 15.92 8.16 3.02
N LYS A 152 17.04 8.68 3.48
CA LYS A 152 17.73 8.10 4.65
C LYS A 152 17.06 8.41 5.98
N ARG A 153 16.05 9.27 6.01
CA ARG A 153 15.39 9.69 7.24
C ARG A 153 13.86 9.69 7.07
N ILE A 154 13.21 8.79 7.78
CA ILE A 154 11.77 8.56 7.68
C ILE A 154 11.14 8.80 9.05
N GLY A 155 10.06 9.59 9.09
CA GLY A 155 9.22 9.69 10.26
C GLY A 155 8.32 8.47 10.41
N VAL A 156 8.14 7.96 11.63
CA VAL A 156 7.15 6.93 11.90
C VAL A 156 6.21 7.43 12.98
N ILE A 157 4.95 7.60 12.64
CA ILE A 157 3.88 7.98 13.58
C ILE A 157 3.12 6.71 13.97
N LEU A 158 3.22 6.35 15.25
CA LEU A 158 2.49 5.25 15.87
C LEU A 158 1.27 5.83 16.59
N THR A 159 0.09 5.79 15.94
CA THR A 159 -1.15 6.27 16.55
C THR A 159 -1.79 5.17 17.40
N ASP A 160 -1.88 5.41 18.70
CA ASP A 160 -2.64 4.58 19.61
C ASP A 160 -4.10 5.06 19.68
N SER A 161 -4.96 4.25 19.08
CA SER A 161 -6.42 4.33 19.11
C SER A 161 -7.03 3.37 20.14
N THR A 162 -6.23 2.73 20.99
CA THR A 162 -6.73 1.89 22.09
C THR A 162 -7.59 2.74 23.03
N GLY A 163 -8.87 2.38 23.17
CA GLY A 163 -9.81 3.11 24.02
C GLY A 163 -10.30 4.44 23.44
N ILE A 164 -10.23 4.64 22.12
CA ILE A 164 -10.76 5.82 21.41
C ILE A 164 -12.30 5.91 21.40
N ASP A 165 -13.01 5.19 22.28
CA ASP A 165 -14.45 5.34 22.52
C ASP A 165 -14.75 6.70 23.20
N LEU A 166 -14.20 7.78 22.65
CA LEU A 166 -14.30 9.13 23.12
C LEU A 166 -15.69 9.64 22.78
N GLU A 167 -16.46 9.93 23.82
CA GLU A 167 -17.69 10.68 23.68
C GLU A 167 -17.37 12.13 23.33
N TYR A 168 -17.92 12.61 22.23
CA TYR A 168 -17.96 14.03 21.90
C TYR A 168 -19.39 14.56 22.02
N THR A 169 -19.50 15.87 22.19
CA THR A 169 -20.80 16.55 22.15
C THR A 169 -21.03 17.02 20.72
N ALA A 170 -22.03 16.43 20.06
CA ALA A 170 -22.42 16.82 18.72
C ALA A 170 -23.07 18.21 18.73
N SER A 171 -23.14 18.79 17.54
CA SER A 171 -23.74 20.10 17.27
C SER A 171 -25.18 20.28 17.77
N ASP A 172 -25.96 19.20 17.86
CA ASP A 172 -27.33 19.17 18.40
C ASP A 172 -27.38 19.03 19.95
N GLY A 173 -26.22 19.00 20.60
CA GLY A 173 -26.08 18.81 22.04
C GLY A 173 -26.13 17.34 22.49
N SER A 174 -26.32 16.39 21.57
CA SER A 174 -26.28 14.97 21.89
C SER A 174 -24.86 14.49 22.17
N LYS A 175 -24.73 13.51 23.05
CA LYS A 175 -23.48 12.77 23.28
C LYS A 175 -23.38 11.68 22.22
N LYS A 176 -22.28 11.67 21.47
CA LYS A 176 -21.98 10.64 20.46
C LYS A 176 -20.60 10.06 20.72
N THR A 177 -20.42 8.79 20.41
CA THR A 177 -19.11 8.15 20.39
C THR A 177 -18.63 8.09 18.95
N VAL A 178 -17.35 8.33 18.71
CA VAL A 178 -16.78 8.10 17.37
C VAL A 178 -16.91 6.62 17.03
N SER A 179 -17.47 6.30 15.86
CA SER A 179 -17.59 4.91 15.45
C SER A 179 -16.23 4.33 15.06
N LYS A 180 -16.08 3.01 15.16
CA LYS A 180 -14.87 2.33 14.70
C LYS A 180 -14.60 2.59 13.23
N GLU A 181 -15.67 2.61 12.45
CA GLU A 181 -15.66 2.86 11.02
C GLU A 181 -15.10 4.25 10.69
N ASP A 182 -15.44 5.29 11.47
CA ASP A 182 -14.95 6.65 11.24
C ASP A 182 -13.43 6.72 11.47
N TYR A 183 -12.97 6.32 12.65
CA TYR A 183 -11.56 6.46 13.00
C TYR A 183 -10.68 5.44 12.27
N SER A 184 -11.22 4.29 11.84
CA SER A 184 -10.40 3.27 11.18
C SER A 184 -9.89 3.71 9.82
N HIS A 185 -10.72 4.46 9.07
CA HIS A 185 -10.32 5.09 7.81
C HIS A 185 -9.41 6.29 8.05
N ASP A 186 -9.73 7.13 9.04
CA ASP A 186 -8.97 8.35 9.30
C ASP A 186 -7.53 8.09 9.77
N PHE A 187 -7.33 7.01 10.52
CA PHE A 187 -6.02 6.59 11.03
C PHE A 187 -5.50 5.32 10.34
N TRP A 188 -5.88 5.07 9.08
CA TRP A 188 -5.35 3.94 8.33
C TRP A 188 -3.81 3.97 8.23
N SER A 189 -3.17 2.81 8.03
CA SER A 189 -1.70 2.76 7.87
C SER A 189 -1.32 3.20 6.46
N TRP A 190 -0.30 4.04 6.32
CA TRP A 190 0.10 4.57 5.01
C TRP A 190 1.54 5.08 5.02
N SER A 191 2.09 5.29 3.82
CA SER A 191 3.38 5.92 3.58
C SER A 191 3.29 6.95 2.45
N ASN A 192 4.10 8.00 2.54
CA ASN A 192 4.19 9.04 1.50
C ASN A 192 5.63 9.28 1.01
N GLY A 193 6.56 8.37 1.30
CA GLY A 193 7.99 8.58 1.01
C GLY A 193 8.79 9.09 2.21
N SER A 194 8.22 10.03 2.99
CA SER A 194 8.91 10.70 4.09
C SER A 194 8.40 10.31 5.48
N THR A 195 7.14 9.90 5.57
CA THR A 195 6.47 9.53 6.80
C THR A 195 5.68 8.24 6.59
N ILE A 196 5.79 7.33 7.56
CA ILE A 196 4.97 6.13 7.70
C ILE A 196 4.03 6.36 8.88
N HIS A 197 2.76 6.06 8.70
CA HIS A 197 1.75 6.05 9.74
C HIS A 197 1.30 4.63 10.01
N MET A 198 1.24 4.26 11.28
CA MET A 198 0.75 2.96 11.75
C MET A 198 -0.23 3.20 12.89
N ALA A 199 -1.33 2.45 12.94
CA ALA A 199 -2.33 2.63 14.00
C ALA A 199 -2.75 1.32 14.65
N THR A 200 -2.99 1.35 15.97
CA THR A 200 -3.27 0.16 16.79
C THR A 200 -4.55 -0.59 16.40
N HIS A 201 -5.59 0.10 15.92
CA HIS A 201 -6.88 -0.55 15.60
C HIS A 201 -6.82 -1.51 14.42
N ASN A 202 -5.78 -1.42 13.59
CA ASN A 202 -5.53 -2.36 12.50
C ASN A 202 -5.06 -3.74 13.02
N TYR A 203 -4.72 -3.85 14.31
CA TYR A 203 -4.00 -4.99 14.86
C TYR A 203 -4.66 -5.52 16.15
N THR A 204 -5.86 -6.10 16.02
CA THR A 204 -6.61 -6.64 17.18
C THR A 204 -6.42 -8.16 17.39
N GLY A 205 -5.97 -8.89 16.38
CA GLY A 205 -5.78 -10.34 16.41
C GLY A 205 -4.57 -10.81 17.22
N SER A 206 -4.47 -12.12 17.47
CA SER A 206 -3.33 -12.74 18.18
C SER A 206 -2.01 -12.69 17.38
N ASN A 207 -2.10 -12.58 16.05
CA ASN A 207 -0.98 -12.37 15.14
C ASN A 207 -0.64 -10.89 14.90
N ALA A 208 -1.17 -9.97 15.71
CA ALA A 208 -0.96 -8.52 15.57
C ALA A 208 0.51 -8.10 15.34
N PRO A 209 1.51 -8.60 16.10
CA PRO A 209 2.92 -8.26 15.85
C PRO A 209 3.42 -8.68 14.46
N GLU A 210 3.09 -9.89 14.01
CA GLU A 210 3.51 -10.41 12.69
C GLU A 210 2.90 -9.56 11.57
N ASN A 211 1.61 -9.24 11.66
CA ASN A 211 0.92 -8.39 10.69
C ASN A 211 1.51 -6.97 10.67
N ALA A 212 1.83 -6.41 11.84
CA ALA A 212 2.40 -5.06 11.94
C ALA A 212 3.83 -5.00 11.38
N ARG A 213 4.63 -6.04 11.57
CA ARG A 213 5.94 -6.18 10.92
C ARG A 213 5.80 -6.21 9.40
N SER A 214 4.86 -7.02 8.89
CA SER A 214 4.56 -7.15 7.46
C SER A 214 4.15 -5.79 6.86
N THR A 215 3.12 -5.15 7.44
CA THR A 215 2.66 -3.82 7.02
C THR A 215 3.75 -2.75 7.14
N PHE A 216 4.56 -2.75 8.21
CA PHE A 216 5.64 -1.77 8.30
C PHE A 216 6.67 -1.93 7.18
N LEU A 217 7.02 -3.17 6.82
CA LEU A 217 7.91 -3.43 5.70
C LEU A 217 7.30 -2.96 4.37
N HIS A 218 6.01 -3.21 4.15
CA HIS A 218 5.26 -2.70 3.01
C HIS A 218 5.37 -1.18 2.90
N GLU A 219 5.03 -0.46 3.97
CA GLU A 219 5.07 1.00 4.01
C GLU A 219 6.48 1.57 3.90
N TYR A 220 7.49 0.85 4.41
CA TYR A 220 8.89 1.19 4.19
C TYR A 220 9.31 1.00 2.72
N CYS A 221 8.78 -0.01 2.03
CA CYS A 221 9.06 -0.20 0.61
C CYS A 221 8.48 0.93 -0.26
N HIS A 222 7.34 1.49 0.11
CA HIS A 222 6.84 2.75 -0.45
C HIS A 222 7.77 3.92 -0.16
N ALA A 223 8.36 3.96 1.04
CA ALA A 223 9.27 5.03 1.42
C ALA A 223 10.56 5.07 0.57
N ILE A 224 11.02 3.90 0.09
CA ILE A 224 12.19 3.78 -0.79
C ILE A 224 11.85 3.80 -2.28
N ASP A 225 10.56 3.84 -2.64
CA ASP A 225 10.07 4.04 -4.01
C ASP A 225 9.86 5.54 -4.31
N ARG A 226 10.27 5.97 -5.51
CA ARG A 226 10.07 7.34 -6.06
C ARG A 226 9.15 7.38 -7.26
N THR A 227 8.55 6.25 -7.61
CA THR A 227 7.65 6.14 -8.74
C THR A 227 6.45 7.03 -8.49
N ILE A 228 6.25 8.01 -9.36
CA ILE A 228 5.06 8.83 -9.35
C ILE A 228 3.95 7.96 -9.93
N LYS A 229 2.90 7.71 -9.15
CA LYS A 229 1.68 7.03 -9.60
C LYS A 229 0.98 7.83 -10.70
N GLU A 230 -0.05 7.28 -11.31
CA GLU A 230 -0.91 8.04 -12.22
C GLU A 230 -1.50 9.28 -11.53
N PHE A 231 -1.45 10.43 -12.21
CA PHE A 231 -1.93 11.69 -11.66
C PHE A 231 -3.46 11.75 -11.51
N ILE A 232 -4.18 10.92 -12.26
CA ILE A 232 -5.64 10.89 -12.27
C ILE A 232 -6.03 9.48 -11.85
N LYS A 233 -6.64 9.37 -10.66
CA LYS A 233 -7.27 8.14 -10.16
C LYS A 233 -6.34 6.91 -10.27
N PRO A 234 -5.18 6.91 -9.59
CA PRO A 234 -4.20 5.83 -9.72
C PRO A 234 -4.76 4.45 -9.41
N TYR A 235 -5.72 4.35 -8.48
CA TYR A 235 -6.35 3.09 -8.14
C TYR A 235 -7.77 2.91 -8.68
N GLY A 236 -8.42 3.97 -9.16
CA GLY A 236 -9.83 3.92 -9.52
C GLY A 236 -10.63 5.09 -8.96
N LYS A 237 -11.96 4.99 -9.02
CA LYS A 237 -12.91 6.03 -8.64
C LYS A 237 -13.02 6.16 -7.13
N ASP A 238 -12.99 5.07 -6.37
CA ASP A 238 -13.09 5.13 -4.91
C ASP A 238 -11.78 5.51 -4.21
N GLY A 239 -10.64 5.29 -4.88
CA GLY A 239 -9.30 5.59 -4.38
C GLY A 239 -8.73 4.51 -3.45
N SER A 240 -9.41 3.37 -3.31
CA SER A 240 -8.94 2.18 -2.61
C SER A 240 -8.23 1.25 -3.59
N HIS A 241 -7.54 0.23 -3.10
CA HIS A 241 -7.01 -0.82 -3.96
C HIS A 241 -6.91 -2.17 -3.22
N TYR A 242 -6.89 -3.24 -4.01
CA TYR A 242 -6.67 -4.59 -3.54
C TYR A 242 -5.56 -5.27 -4.35
N GLY A 243 -4.84 -6.21 -3.73
CA GLY A 243 -3.86 -7.03 -4.43
C GLY A 243 -4.43 -7.74 -5.68
N SER A 244 -5.72 -8.08 -5.61
CA SER A 244 -6.52 -8.72 -6.67
C SER A 244 -7.25 -7.73 -7.59
N GLU A 245 -7.01 -6.43 -7.49
CA GLU A 245 -7.71 -5.42 -8.28
C GLU A 245 -6.89 -5.00 -9.50
N LYS A 246 -7.60 -4.81 -10.63
CA LYS A 246 -7.05 -4.14 -11.79
C LYS A 246 -7.08 -2.63 -11.58
N THR A 247 -5.91 -2.05 -11.31
CA THR A 247 -5.70 -0.61 -11.12
C THR A 247 -5.03 -0.01 -12.36
N ASN A 248 -4.12 0.96 -12.22
CA ASN A 248 -3.27 1.43 -13.31
C ASN A 248 -1.85 0.86 -13.21
N ASN A 249 -1.14 0.77 -14.34
CA ASN A 249 0.19 0.15 -14.42
C ASN A 249 1.21 0.62 -13.36
N ARG A 250 1.32 1.93 -13.07
CA ARG A 250 2.30 2.39 -12.06
C ARG A 250 1.81 2.21 -10.64
N ALA A 251 0.52 2.41 -10.39
CA ALA A 251 -0.09 2.07 -9.11
C ALA A 251 0.14 0.58 -8.78
N ALA A 252 -0.21 -0.31 -9.71
CA ALA A 252 0.00 -1.76 -9.60
C ALA A 252 1.46 -2.13 -9.35
N PHE A 253 2.40 -1.44 -9.99
CA PHE A 253 3.83 -1.65 -9.77
C PHE A 253 4.29 -1.20 -8.38
N VAL A 254 3.86 -0.03 -7.90
CA VAL A 254 4.28 0.52 -6.60
C VAL A 254 3.83 -0.39 -5.46
N GLU A 255 2.58 -0.86 -5.51
CA GLU A 255 2.06 -1.79 -4.51
C GLU A 255 2.67 -3.18 -4.69
N GLY A 256 2.74 -3.70 -5.91
CA GLY A 256 3.41 -4.97 -6.18
C GLY A 256 4.88 -5.00 -5.74
N TRP A 257 5.58 -3.86 -5.74
CA TRP A 257 6.93 -3.73 -5.18
C TRP A 257 6.95 -3.92 -3.67
N ALA A 258 6.01 -3.30 -2.95
CA ALA A 258 5.89 -3.44 -1.50
C ALA A 258 5.48 -4.87 -1.13
N GLU A 259 4.49 -5.44 -1.82
CA GLU A 259 4.03 -6.82 -1.64
C GLU A 259 5.13 -7.84 -1.91
N TYR A 260 5.90 -7.69 -3.00
CA TYR A 260 7.08 -8.53 -3.28
C TYR A 260 8.04 -8.58 -2.08
N ASN A 261 8.27 -7.44 -1.43
CA ASN A 261 9.16 -7.37 -0.28
C ASN A 261 8.56 -8.04 0.97
N GLU A 262 7.25 -7.98 1.17
CA GLU A 262 6.53 -8.77 2.19
C GLU A 262 6.66 -10.27 1.93
N MET A 263 6.46 -10.70 0.68
CA MET A 263 6.55 -12.11 0.27
C MET A 263 7.92 -12.73 0.59
N LEU A 264 9.01 -11.96 0.43
CA LEU A 264 10.37 -12.41 0.76
C LEU A 264 10.57 -12.71 2.26
N GLU A 265 9.78 -12.10 3.13
CA GLU A 265 9.92 -12.25 4.59
C GLU A 265 8.83 -13.13 5.21
N SER A 266 7.77 -13.44 4.45
CA SER A 266 6.63 -14.23 4.93
C SER A 266 6.03 -15.14 3.85
N GLU A 267 6.16 -16.44 4.06
CA GLU A 267 5.49 -17.45 3.23
C GLU A 267 3.96 -17.37 3.31
N SER A 268 3.41 -16.83 4.40
CA SER A 268 1.97 -16.61 4.52
C SER A 268 1.52 -15.53 3.55
N GLU A 269 2.25 -14.41 3.49
CA GLU A 269 1.99 -13.33 2.53
C GLU A 269 2.20 -13.82 1.10
N ALA A 270 3.26 -14.59 0.85
CA ALA A 270 3.50 -15.20 -0.46
C ALA A 270 2.33 -16.08 -0.93
N ARG A 271 1.70 -16.86 -0.02
CA ARG A 271 0.47 -17.62 -0.34
C ARG A 271 -0.75 -16.71 -0.53
N GLY A 272 -0.87 -15.65 0.26
CA GLY A 272 -1.93 -14.65 0.16
C GLY A 272 -1.95 -14.00 -1.22
N TYR A 273 -0.82 -13.44 -1.64
CA TYR A 273 -0.69 -12.79 -2.95
C TYR A 273 -0.81 -13.75 -4.12
N ARG A 274 -0.38 -15.01 -3.99
CA ARG A 274 -0.69 -16.04 -5.01
C ARG A 274 -2.19 -16.29 -5.14
N SER A 275 -2.90 -16.35 -4.01
CA SER A 275 -4.36 -16.52 -4.01
C SER A 275 -5.08 -15.29 -4.55
N ALA A 276 -4.52 -14.09 -4.38
CA ALA A 276 -5.07 -12.85 -4.90
C ALA A 276 -5.00 -12.72 -6.43
N MET A 277 -4.29 -13.63 -7.13
CA MET A 277 -4.24 -13.63 -8.60
C MET A 277 -5.53 -14.18 -9.24
N ASP A 278 -6.42 -14.83 -8.47
CA ASP A 278 -7.67 -15.39 -8.98
C ASP A 278 -8.75 -15.46 -7.87
N PRO A 279 -9.90 -14.77 -8.02
CA PRO A 279 -10.32 -13.95 -9.17
C PRO A 279 -9.80 -12.51 -9.13
N ILE A 280 -9.81 -11.83 -10.28
CA ILE A 280 -9.46 -10.40 -10.38
C ILE A 280 -10.70 -9.53 -10.26
N MET A 281 -10.60 -8.44 -9.50
CA MET A 281 -11.63 -7.43 -9.32
C MET A 281 -11.44 -6.30 -10.35
N ILE A 282 -12.52 -5.94 -11.04
CA ILE A 282 -12.56 -4.79 -11.95
C ILE A 282 -13.60 -3.81 -11.45
N GLU A 283 -13.16 -2.60 -11.13
CA GLU A 283 -14.05 -1.49 -10.81
C GLU A 283 -14.89 -1.11 -12.03
N LEU A 284 -16.22 -1.12 -11.87
CA LEU A 284 -17.16 -0.84 -12.95
C LEU A 284 -17.57 0.64 -12.96
N SER A 285 -17.89 1.14 -14.15
CA SER A 285 -18.59 2.43 -14.26
C SER A 285 -19.96 2.37 -13.57
N ASP A 286 -20.48 3.51 -13.07
CA ASP A 286 -21.76 3.55 -12.33
C ASP A 286 -22.90 2.81 -13.07
N LYS A 287 -23.01 3.04 -14.38
CA LYS A 287 -24.03 2.41 -15.23
C LYS A 287 -23.82 0.90 -15.40
N GLU A 288 -22.58 0.44 -15.43
CA GLU A 288 -22.27 -0.99 -15.52
C GLU A 288 -22.41 -1.67 -14.17
N GLY A 289 -22.08 -0.98 -13.08
CA GLY A 289 -22.28 -1.41 -11.71
C GLY A 289 -23.76 -1.62 -11.40
N GLU A 290 -24.63 -0.67 -11.74
CA GLU A 290 -26.09 -0.81 -11.59
C GLU A 290 -26.63 -2.05 -12.32
N LYS A 291 -26.12 -2.32 -13.53
CA LYS A 291 -26.49 -3.52 -14.29
C LYS A 291 -25.93 -4.79 -13.66
N ALA A 292 -24.68 -4.75 -13.18
CA ALA A 292 -24.02 -5.89 -12.57
C ALA A 292 -24.74 -6.36 -11.31
N LEU A 293 -25.17 -5.41 -10.47
CA LEU A 293 -25.93 -5.68 -9.24
C LEU A 293 -27.31 -6.31 -9.52
N GLN A 294 -27.85 -6.17 -10.73
CA GLN A 294 -29.14 -6.73 -11.13
C GLN A 294 -29.03 -8.08 -11.85
N ASP A 295 -27.83 -8.50 -12.24
CA ASP A 295 -27.61 -9.75 -12.97
C ASP A 295 -27.15 -10.87 -12.01
N PRO A 296 -27.99 -11.88 -11.73
CA PRO A 296 -27.64 -12.95 -10.79
C PRO A 296 -26.48 -13.85 -11.29
N ASN A 297 -26.07 -13.73 -12.56
CA ASN A 297 -24.96 -14.50 -13.12
C ASN A 297 -23.60 -13.80 -12.96
N ARG A 298 -23.58 -12.53 -12.52
CA ARG A 298 -22.35 -11.76 -12.31
C ARG A 298 -21.99 -11.77 -10.84
N LYS A 299 -20.79 -12.23 -10.52
CA LYS A 299 -20.27 -12.16 -9.16
C LYS A 299 -19.72 -10.75 -8.93
N THR A 300 -20.33 -10.03 -7.99
CA THR A 300 -20.00 -8.63 -7.71
C THR A 300 -19.66 -8.42 -6.24
N TYR A 301 -18.94 -7.33 -5.98
CA TYR A 301 -18.71 -6.75 -4.67
C TYR A 301 -19.05 -5.26 -4.72
N GLN A 302 -19.63 -4.70 -3.66
CA GLN A 302 -19.98 -3.29 -3.59
C GLN A 302 -19.49 -2.71 -2.26
N ASN A 303 -18.78 -1.59 -2.35
CA ASN A 303 -18.47 -0.73 -1.20
C ASN A 303 -19.29 0.57 -1.28
N SER A 304 -19.03 1.52 -0.37
CA SER A 304 -19.78 2.78 -0.30
C SER A 304 -19.59 3.71 -1.51
N LYS A 305 -18.55 3.49 -2.32
CA LYS A 305 -18.11 4.39 -3.40
C LYS A 305 -18.20 3.74 -4.80
N SER A 306 -18.08 2.41 -4.88
CA SER A 306 -17.89 1.66 -6.13
C SER A 306 -18.48 0.24 -6.12
N VAL A 307 -18.65 -0.29 -7.34
CA VAL A 307 -19.07 -1.68 -7.60
C VAL A 307 -17.98 -2.35 -8.42
N TYR A 308 -17.64 -3.58 -8.03
CA TYR A 308 -16.62 -4.41 -8.64
C TYR A 308 -17.23 -5.67 -9.22
N GLU A 309 -16.68 -6.14 -10.33
CA GLU A 309 -16.93 -7.47 -10.86
C GLU A 309 -15.71 -8.36 -10.67
N TYR A 310 -15.96 -9.60 -10.26
CA TYR A 310 -14.94 -10.64 -10.24
C TYR A 310 -14.86 -11.33 -11.61
N VAL A 311 -13.68 -11.32 -12.21
CA VAL A 311 -13.41 -11.95 -13.51
C VAL A 311 -12.32 -13.01 -13.39
N ASP A 312 -12.41 -14.05 -14.22
CA ASP A 312 -11.33 -15.02 -14.39
C ASP A 312 -10.13 -14.31 -15.06
N PRO A 313 -8.92 -14.33 -14.48
CA PRO A 313 -7.74 -13.70 -15.07
C PRO A 313 -7.43 -14.21 -16.48
N LYS A 314 -7.83 -15.44 -16.84
CA LYS A 314 -7.75 -16.00 -18.19
C LYS A 314 -8.73 -15.39 -19.17
N THR A 315 -9.50 -14.37 -18.79
CA THR A 315 -10.27 -13.52 -19.72
C THR A 315 -9.54 -12.22 -20.06
N LEU A 316 -8.56 -11.81 -19.25
CA LEU A 316 -7.81 -10.56 -19.43
C LEU A 316 -6.63 -10.70 -20.40
N SER A 317 -6.21 -9.62 -21.04
CA SER A 317 -4.96 -9.59 -21.82
C SER A 317 -3.73 -9.62 -20.92
N GLY A 318 -2.57 -9.99 -21.47
CA GLY A 318 -1.32 -10.00 -20.70
C GLY A 318 -0.92 -8.62 -20.17
N GLU A 319 -1.23 -7.53 -20.89
CA GLU A 319 -0.97 -6.17 -20.42
C GLU A 319 -1.89 -5.78 -19.25
N GLU A 320 -3.15 -6.22 -19.25
CA GLU A 320 -4.09 -5.97 -18.13
C GLU A 320 -3.69 -6.70 -16.86
N LEU A 321 -3.02 -7.86 -16.96
CA LEU A 321 -2.50 -8.56 -15.79
C LEU A 321 -1.36 -7.77 -15.11
N PHE A 322 -0.60 -6.96 -15.85
CA PHE A 322 0.39 -6.05 -15.23
C PHE A 322 -0.24 -4.84 -14.55
N GLU A 323 -1.54 -4.63 -14.71
CA GLU A 323 -2.31 -3.62 -13.97
C GLU A 323 -2.83 -4.18 -12.64
N CYS A 324 -2.40 -5.38 -12.23
CA CYS A 324 -2.77 -6.01 -10.96
C CYS A 324 -1.54 -6.18 -10.06
N GLU A 325 -1.63 -5.77 -8.81
CA GLU A 325 -0.53 -5.74 -7.83
C GLU A 325 0.04 -7.14 -7.59
N ALA A 326 -0.83 -8.13 -7.35
CA ALA A 326 -0.44 -9.51 -7.12
C ALA A 326 0.37 -10.12 -8.28
N TYR A 327 0.08 -9.76 -9.53
CA TYR A 327 0.86 -10.24 -10.68
C TYR A 327 2.25 -9.60 -10.72
N ASN A 328 2.34 -8.30 -10.42
CA ASN A 328 3.62 -7.60 -10.30
C ASN A 328 4.48 -8.23 -9.20
N ALA A 329 3.91 -8.42 -8.01
CA ALA A 329 4.56 -9.02 -6.85
C ALA A 329 5.04 -10.45 -7.14
N ASN A 330 4.19 -11.30 -7.72
CA ASN A 330 4.54 -12.69 -8.02
C ASN A 330 5.60 -12.82 -9.12
N ILE A 331 5.60 -11.94 -10.15
CA ILE A 331 6.66 -11.94 -11.16
C ILE A 331 8.00 -11.60 -10.51
N MET A 332 8.06 -10.54 -9.69
CA MET A 332 9.29 -10.18 -8.97
C MET A 332 9.71 -11.27 -7.99
N TYR A 333 8.77 -11.86 -7.24
CA TYR A 333 9.05 -12.92 -6.29
C TYR A 333 9.61 -14.19 -6.94
N ARG A 334 9.01 -14.64 -8.05
CA ARG A 334 9.53 -15.79 -8.82
C ARG A 334 10.92 -15.50 -9.38
N ILE A 335 11.15 -14.31 -9.94
CA ILE A 335 12.50 -13.94 -10.40
C ILE A 335 13.49 -13.97 -9.23
N ALA A 336 13.12 -13.44 -8.06
CA ALA A 336 13.99 -13.39 -6.90
C ALA A 336 14.39 -14.78 -6.36
N THR A 337 13.50 -15.76 -6.51
CA THR A 337 13.63 -17.08 -5.88
C THR A 337 14.05 -18.18 -6.86
N GLU A 338 13.74 -18.05 -8.15
CA GLU A 338 14.05 -19.06 -9.18
C GLU A 338 15.33 -18.74 -9.97
N ILE A 339 15.73 -17.47 -10.04
CA ILE A 339 16.93 -17.04 -10.76
C ILE A 339 18.13 -16.98 -9.79
N PRO A 340 19.32 -17.50 -10.18
CA PRO A 340 20.52 -17.37 -9.37
C PRO A 340 20.82 -15.89 -9.06
N ASP A 341 20.94 -15.58 -7.77
CA ASP A 341 21.11 -14.20 -7.26
C ASP A 341 19.99 -13.22 -7.68
N GLY A 342 18.80 -13.75 -8.02
CA GLY A 342 17.69 -13.00 -8.59
C GLY A 342 17.24 -11.82 -7.74
N ARG A 343 17.23 -12.00 -6.41
CA ARG A 343 16.88 -10.95 -5.45
C ARG A 343 17.77 -9.71 -5.62
N ASN A 344 19.09 -9.88 -5.58
CA ASN A 344 20.03 -8.76 -5.75
C ASN A 344 19.90 -8.12 -7.13
N LYS A 345 19.73 -8.93 -8.18
CA LYS A 345 19.53 -8.45 -9.55
C LYS A 345 18.27 -7.57 -9.68
N ILE A 346 17.17 -7.93 -9.01
CA ILE A 346 15.96 -7.09 -8.95
C ILE A 346 16.23 -5.76 -8.26
N TYR A 347 16.89 -5.76 -7.10
CA TYR A 347 17.19 -4.51 -6.39
C TYR A 347 18.16 -3.63 -7.19
N ASP A 348 19.12 -4.20 -7.90
CA ASP A 348 20.03 -3.46 -8.79
C ASP A 348 19.30 -2.88 -10.00
N ALA A 349 18.35 -3.63 -10.57
CA ALA A 349 17.44 -3.11 -11.60
C ALA A 349 16.57 -1.97 -11.03
N PHE A 350 16.02 -2.12 -9.83
CA PHE A 350 15.24 -1.07 -9.16
C PHE A 350 16.07 0.19 -8.91
N LYS A 351 17.29 0.04 -8.39
CA LYS A 351 18.21 1.14 -8.13
C LYS A 351 18.70 1.82 -9.40
N SER A 352 18.98 1.06 -10.47
CA SER A 352 19.43 1.62 -11.74
C SER A 352 18.31 2.30 -12.53
N THR A 353 17.05 1.93 -12.27
CA THR A 353 15.85 2.62 -12.77
C THR A 353 15.41 3.80 -11.89
N ARG A 354 16.08 4.08 -10.77
CA ARG A 354 15.73 5.13 -9.78
C ARG A 354 15.55 6.55 -10.32
N TRP A 355 16.18 6.89 -11.45
CA TRP A 355 16.02 8.20 -12.10
C TRP A 355 14.75 8.29 -12.96
N MET A 356 14.07 7.16 -13.19
CA MET A 356 12.79 7.12 -13.84
C MET A 356 11.72 7.32 -12.76
N LEU A 357 11.16 8.52 -12.71
CA LEU A 357 9.97 8.83 -11.90
C LEU A 357 8.72 8.07 -12.37
N PHE A 358 8.84 7.27 -13.43
CA PHE A 358 7.77 6.57 -14.14
C PHE A 358 8.17 5.11 -14.35
N ARG A 359 8.46 4.37 -13.28
CA ARG A 359 8.72 2.92 -13.34
C ARG A 359 7.41 2.15 -13.41
N ASP A 360 7.50 1.01 -14.06
CA ASP A 360 6.51 -0.04 -14.12
C ASP A 360 7.25 -1.38 -14.22
N LEU A 361 6.53 -2.50 -14.15
CA LEU A 361 7.16 -3.81 -14.25
C LEU A 361 7.88 -4.02 -15.59
N LYS A 362 7.32 -3.50 -16.69
CA LYS A 362 7.93 -3.62 -18.03
C LYS A 362 9.33 -3.00 -18.05
N THR A 363 9.48 -1.81 -17.49
CA THR A 363 10.76 -1.09 -17.43
C THR A 363 11.74 -1.72 -16.46
N LEU A 364 11.28 -2.22 -15.31
CA LEU A 364 12.11 -2.97 -14.36
C LEU A 364 12.65 -4.26 -14.98
N VAL A 365 11.78 -5.11 -15.52
CA VAL A 365 12.16 -6.40 -16.14
C VAL A 365 13.05 -6.18 -17.36
N LYS A 366 12.76 -5.16 -18.18
CA LYS A 366 13.62 -4.82 -19.32
C LYS A 366 15.02 -4.43 -18.89
N ARG A 367 15.12 -3.70 -17.77
CA ARG A 367 16.41 -3.33 -17.20
C ARG A 367 17.15 -4.56 -16.67
N LEU A 368 16.45 -5.42 -15.96
CA LEU A 368 16.97 -6.68 -15.44
C LEU A 368 17.55 -7.57 -16.56
N CYS A 369 16.77 -7.81 -17.61
CA CYS A 369 17.18 -8.60 -18.78
C CYS A 369 18.37 -7.98 -19.53
N LYS A 370 18.42 -6.64 -19.61
CA LYS A 370 19.56 -5.95 -20.23
C LYS A 370 20.85 -6.15 -19.46
N ASP A 371 20.78 -6.10 -18.13
CA ASP A 371 21.96 -6.19 -17.27
C ASP A 371 22.38 -7.66 -17.01
N ASN A 372 21.50 -8.64 -17.28
CA ASN A 372 21.72 -10.08 -17.07
C ASN A 372 21.26 -10.89 -18.31
N PRO A 373 21.98 -10.82 -19.45
CA PRO A 373 21.58 -11.47 -20.70
C PRO A 373 21.40 -13.00 -20.57
N GLU A 374 22.17 -13.65 -19.71
CA GLU A 374 22.11 -15.09 -19.45
C GLU A 374 20.78 -15.56 -18.84
N ASP A 375 20.07 -14.67 -18.13
CA ASP A 375 18.82 -15.01 -17.45
C ASP A 375 17.58 -14.69 -18.28
N VAL A 376 17.72 -14.06 -19.46
CA VAL A 376 16.62 -13.54 -20.27
C VAL A 376 15.57 -14.61 -20.59
N ALA A 377 16.00 -15.83 -20.90
CA ALA A 377 15.08 -16.92 -21.21
C ALA A 377 14.27 -17.37 -19.98
N ALA A 378 14.90 -17.45 -18.82
CA ALA A 378 14.23 -17.85 -17.58
C ALA A 378 13.28 -16.75 -17.07
N ILE A 379 13.71 -15.48 -17.10
CA ILE A 379 12.88 -14.32 -16.77
C ILE A 379 11.69 -14.24 -17.75
N GLY A 380 11.94 -14.39 -19.05
CA GLY A 380 10.90 -14.40 -20.08
C GLY A 380 9.87 -15.49 -19.84
N LYS A 381 10.30 -16.69 -19.47
CA LYS A 381 9.41 -17.81 -19.13
C LYS A 381 8.53 -17.51 -17.91
N ILE A 382 9.09 -16.95 -16.83
CA ILE A 382 8.31 -16.55 -15.63
C ILE A 382 7.20 -15.57 -16.02
N VAL A 383 7.53 -14.53 -16.80
CA VAL A 383 6.56 -13.54 -17.27
C VAL A 383 5.50 -14.19 -18.16
N ASP A 384 5.90 -15.08 -19.06
CA ASP A 384 5.00 -15.74 -19.98
C ASP A 384 4.00 -16.65 -19.24
N GLU A 385 4.48 -17.45 -18.29
CA GLU A 385 3.65 -18.32 -17.47
C GLU A 385 2.65 -17.53 -16.62
N LEU A 386 3.13 -16.50 -15.91
CA LEU A 386 2.25 -15.66 -15.08
C LEU A 386 1.33 -14.77 -15.91
N THR A 387 1.56 -14.58 -17.21
CA THR A 387 0.60 -13.90 -18.10
C THR A 387 -0.20 -14.88 -18.97
N TYR A 388 -0.17 -16.18 -18.66
CA TYR A 388 -0.84 -17.26 -19.40
C TYR A 388 -0.50 -17.29 -20.90
N GLY A 389 0.71 -16.86 -21.29
CA GLY A 389 1.13 -16.79 -22.69
C GLY A 389 0.44 -15.69 -23.49
N LYS A 390 -0.26 -14.75 -22.85
CA LYS A 390 -1.14 -13.80 -23.53
C LYS A 390 -0.48 -12.53 -24.04
N LEU A 391 0.77 -12.29 -23.66
CA LEU A 391 1.56 -11.24 -24.31
C LEU A 391 1.86 -11.66 -25.74
N SER A 392 1.57 -10.79 -26.71
CA SER A 392 2.12 -10.95 -28.06
C SER A 392 3.64 -10.84 -28.03
N ASP A 393 4.35 -11.39 -29.02
CA ASP A 393 5.81 -11.26 -29.09
C ASP A 393 6.26 -9.79 -29.10
N LYS A 394 5.44 -8.90 -29.69
CA LYS A 394 5.70 -7.46 -29.67
C LYS A 394 5.62 -6.89 -28.25
N GLU A 395 4.67 -7.33 -27.44
CA GLU A 395 4.53 -6.91 -26.05
C GLU A 395 5.61 -7.54 -25.18
N MET A 396 5.85 -8.84 -25.30
CA MET A 396 6.92 -9.53 -24.58
C MET A 396 8.29 -8.89 -24.87
N LYS A 397 8.58 -8.52 -26.12
CA LYS A 397 9.77 -7.76 -26.51
C LYS A 397 9.90 -6.40 -25.81
N LYS A 398 8.78 -5.73 -25.47
CA LYS A 398 8.83 -4.50 -24.66
C LYS A 398 9.25 -4.79 -23.22
N VAL A 399 8.94 -5.97 -22.71
CA VAL A 399 9.23 -6.44 -21.35
C VAL A 399 10.66 -6.95 -21.23
N ILE A 400 11.11 -7.86 -22.10
CA ILE A 400 12.44 -8.49 -21.98
C ILE A 400 13.53 -7.79 -22.81
N GLY A 401 13.16 -6.85 -23.69
CA GLY A 401 14.10 -6.13 -24.55
C GLY A 401 14.30 -6.75 -25.94
N ASN A 402 15.41 -6.42 -26.59
CA ASN A 402 15.71 -6.79 -27.98
C ASN A 402 17.16 -7.30 -28.15
N SER A 403 17.73 -7.88 -27.09
CA SER A 403 19.02 -8.58 -27.20
C SER A 403 18.87 -9.85 -28.05
N ASP A 404 19.98 -10.51 -28.36
CA ASP A 404 19.93 -11.74 -29.14
C ASP A 404 19.33 -12.89 -28.32
N GLU A 405 19.54 -12.90 -27.00
CA GLU A 405 18.91 -13.84 -26.06
C GLU A 405 17.39 -13.62 -25.99
N ALA A 406 16.93 -12.36 -26.02
CA ALA A 406 15.50 -12.05 -26.08
C ALA A 406 14.87 -12.55 -27.38
N LYS A 407 15.56 -12.40 -28.52
CA LYS A 407 15.08 -12.93 -29.81
C LYS A 407 15.04 -14.46 -29.79
N ALA A 408 16.09 -15.10 -29.28
CA ALA A 408 16.17 -16.56 -29.16
C ALA A 408 15.04 -17.10 -28.27
N PHE A 409 14.73 -16.44 -27.15
CA PHE A 409 13.58 -16.77 -26.31
C PHE A 409 12.26 -16.65 -27.08
N LEU A 410 12.04 -15.56 -27.83
CA LEU A 410 10.81 -15.37 -28.62
C LEU A 410 10.66 -16.42 -29.72
N GLU A 411 11.76 -16.81 -30.37
CA GLU A 411 11.78 -17.90 -31.35
C GLU A 411 11.42 -19.25 -30.71
N GLN A 412 11.98 -19.56 -29.53
CA GLN A 412 11.63 -20.77 -28.77
C GLN A 412 10.16 -20.76 -28.32
N ARG A 413 9.69 -19.62 -27.82
CA ARG A 413 8.31 -19.41 -27.40
C ARG A 413 7.32 -19.70 -28.54
N ALA A 414 7.63 -19.19 -29.74
CA ALA A 414 6.82 -19.44 -30.93
C ALA A 414 6.82 -20.92 -31.37
N ALA A 415 7.92 -21.65 -31.13
CA ALA A 415 8.03 -23.07 -31.38
C ALA A 415 7.33 -23.95 -30.33
N GLY A 416 6.91 -23.36 -29.20
CA GLY A 416 6.38 -24.05 -28.03
C GLY A 416 7.49 -24.48 -27.07
N TYR A 417 7.21 -24.41 -25.77
CA TYR A 417 8.13 -24.96 -24.77
C TYR A 417 8.24 -26.47 -24.94
N PRO A 418 9.45 -27.05 -24.94
CA PRO A 418 9.60 -28.50 -24.93
C PRO A 418 8.86 -29.06 -23.71
N SER A 419 7.91 -29.96 -23.94
CA SER A 419 7.21 -30.66 -22.86
C SER A 419 8.25 -31.44 -22.07
N THR A 420 8.46 -31.07 -20.81
CA THR A 420 9.16 -31.93 -19.84
C THR A 420 8.24 -33.10 -19.52
N GLU A 421 8.20 -34.10 -20.40
CA GLU A 421 7.84 -35.46 -20.02
C GLU A 421 9.07 -36.09 -19.33
N GLU A 422 9.14 -35.99 -18.01
CA GLU A 422 9.98 -36.90 -17.21
C GLU A 422 9.17 -37.48 -16.03
N GLU A 423 8.83 -38.76 -16.23
CA GLU A 423 8.62 -39.86 -15.28
C GLU A 423 7.98 -39.57 -13.91
N SER A 424 6.66 -39.83 -13.86
CA SER A 424 5.98 -40.24 -12.64
C SER A 424 6.47 -41.62 -12.18
N THR A 425 7.46 -41.65 -11.29
CA THR A 425 7.61 -42.81 -10.40
C THR A 425 6.74 -42.61 -9.17
N GLN A 426 5.73 -43.48 -9.08
CA GLN A 426 4.82 -43.62 -7.95
C GLN A 426 5.56 -43.67 -6.62
N ASN A 427 5.11 -42.88 -5.65
CA ASN A 427 5.06 -43.32 -4.27
C ASN A 427 3.79 -42.80 -3.61
N THR A 428 2.78 -43.66 -3.65
CA THR A 428 1.57 -43.59 -2.86
C THR A 428 1.94 -43.84 -1.39
N ALA A 429 1.80 -42.82 -0.55
CA ALA A 429 1.62 -43.01 0.88
C ALA A 429 0.59 -41.99 1.38
N SER A 430 -0.64 -42.49 1.44
CA SER A 430 -1.81 -41.96 2.13
C SER A 430 -1.48 -41.36 3.50
N ASN A 431 -1.98 -40.16 3.74
CA ASN A 431 -2.53 -39.78 5.04
C ASN A 431 -3.80 -38.95 4.80
N GLU A 432 -4.92 -39.66 4.82
CA GLU A 432 -6.20 -39.09 5.22
C GLU A 432 -6.02 -38.42 6.58
N ILE A 433 -6.25 -37.12 6.65
CA ILE A 433 -6.63 -36.44 7.88
C ILE A 433 -8.01 -35.86 7.64
N GLU A 434 -8.93 -36.31 8.48
CA GLU A 434 -10.35 -35.99 8.51
C GLU A 434 -10.62 -34.49 8.36
N ARG A 435 -11.45 -34.15 7.38
CA ARG A 435 -12.23 -32.92 7.38
C ARG A 435 -13.29 -33.03 8.49
N THR A 436 -12.94 -32.65 9.71
CA THR A 436 -13.94 -32.23 10.70
C THR A 436 -14.28 -30.77 10.43
N GLY A 437 -15.55 -30.53 10.09
CA GLY A 437 -16.05 -29.20 9.79
C GLY A 437 -15.88 -28.22 10.96
N SER A 438 -15.29 -27.08 10.64
CA SER A 438 -15.49 -25.82 11.34
C SER A 438 -15.45 -24.71 10.29
N ASP A 439 -16.62 -24.13 10.02
CA ASP A 439 -16.89 -22.78 9.53
C ASP A 439 -15.94 -22.17 8.50
N ALA A 440 -16.33 -22.34 7.23
CA ALA A 440 -15.84 -21.58 6.08
C ALA A 440 -16.41 -20.14 6.06
N SER A 441 -16.35 -19.42 7.17
CA SER A 441 -16.82 -18.02 7.28
C SER A 441 -15.79 -17.04 7.89
N GLU A 442 -14.51 -17.39 7.98
CA GLU A 442 -13.50 -16.53 8.62
C GLU A 442 -12.15 -16.44 7.87
N LEU A 443 -12.14 -16.66 6.55
CA LEU A 443 -10.97 -16.41 5.69
C LEU A 443 -11.15 -15.20 4.74
N THR A 444 -12.17 -14.38 4.97
CA THR A 444 -12.22 -13.00 4.44
C THR A 444 -11.58 -12.05 5.46
N GLY A 445 -10.30 -12.30 5.77
CA GLY A 445 -9.51 -11.47 6.67
C GLY A 445 -8.80 -10.37 5.89
N THR A 446 -9.42 -9.19 5.85
CA THR A 446 -8.78 -7.89 5.57
C THR A 446 -7.75 -7.87 4.43
N SER A 447 -8.22 -7.76 3.19
CA SER A 447 -7.41 -7.06 2.19
C SER A 447 -7.19 -5.63 2.69
N LYS A 448 -5.92 -5.24 2.80
CA LYS A 448 -5.52 -3.91 3.26
C LYS A 448 -5.97 -2.90 2.18
N ASP A 449 -6.99 -2.09 2.46
CA ASP A 449 -7.37 -0.93 1.64
C ASP A 449 -6.28 0.17 1.78
N SER A 450 -5.24 0.19 0.95
CA SER A 450 -4.20 1.24 1.05
C SER A 450 -4.56 2.50 0.26
N GLY A 451 -5.35 3.39 0.86
CA GLY A 451 -5.61 4.70 0.25
C GLY A 451 -4.34 5.57 0.19
N SER A 452 -3.79 5.83 -1.01
CA SER A 452 -2.70 6.83 -1.17
C SER A 452 -3.27 8.24 -1.26
N ILE A 453 -2.78 9.16 -0.42
CA ILE A 453 -3.08 10.59 -0.50
C ILE A 453 -2.13 11.22 -1.53
N PHE A 454 -2.56 11.31 -2.79
CA PHE A 454 -2.02 12.27 -3.77
C PHE A 454 -3.17 12.93 -4.53
N ASN A 455 -3.83 13.88 -3.89
CA ASN A 455 -4.71 14.83 -4.56
C ASN A 455 -3.93 16.09 -4.90
N ILE A 456 -3.40 16.19 -6.12
CA ILE A 456 -3.15 17.49 -6.74
C ILE A 456 -4.25 17.67 -7.78
N GLN A 457 -5.24 18.50 -7.44
CA GLN A 457 -6.31 18.94 -8.35
C GLN A 457 -5.78 19.68 -9.58
#